data_AF-A0A0C1QDG8-F1
#
_entry.id   AF-A0A0C1QDG8-F1
#
_cell.length_a   1.000
_cell.length_b   1.000
_cell.length_c   1.000
_cell.angle_alpha   90.00
_cell.angle_beta   90.00
_cell.angle_gamma   90.00
#
_symmetry.space_group_name_H-M   'P 1'
#
loop_
_entity.id
_entity.type
_entity.pdbx_description
1 polymer ?
#
loop_
_entity_poly.entity_id
_entity_poly.type
_entity_poly.pdbx_seq_one_letter_code
_entity_poly.pdbx_strand_id
1 'polypeptide(L)'
;MASKPLLAIIIAATLLTGCQSNSASQVKQSATPQWVSVTPASSYMVYGVGSAQNTGDLQQAKLAAQESARLALAKQLNVTISANTTISQQADNKSMTFHIDEYIQSQVPNIQLQGVKIEDEYISADNKTLYALAAFNRTEAVMQTELSINAIDDEISHFQLSPTQSKSLAMKSAVALKELGVKRDKYNNYLQMLQAAHVSMPNPVRTKLELADALLNDISFSINADSNKHLKVRDMLAKALTTQGIKVTHHNADFDLSFRVDWQDMEKSGTYYSLAESYLVVKEQGEEKAHFNAKVKAASSFKDTAKSNAMGKLADKLGQQLAQFVVTGKS
;
A
#
# COMPACT_ATOMS: atom_id res chain seq x y z
N MET A 1 5.42 -19.79 112.99
CA MET A 1 4.09 -19.68 113.64
C MET A 1 3.28 -18.62 112.91
N ALA A 2 1.98 -18.84 112.77
CA ALA A 2 0.96 -18.05 112.04
C ALA A 2 1.09 -18.07 110.49
N SER A 3 0.34 -18.85 109.70
CA SER A 3 -1.12 -19.05 109.51
C SER A 3 -1.74 -18.13 108.43
N LYS A 4 -1.95 -18.72 107.23
CA LYS A 4 -3.08 -18.67 106.24
C LYS A 4 -4.24 -17.67 106.48
N PRO A 5 -5.10 -17.29 105.48
CA PRO A 5 -5.57 -18.12 104.34
C PRO A 5 -6.00 -17.43 102.99
N LEU A 6 -6.27 -18.30 101.97
CA LEU A 6 -7.37 -18.37 100.96
C LEU A 6 -7.94 -17.06 100.33
N LEU A 7 -8.42 -16.95 99.08
CA LEU A 7 -8.98 -17.88 98.08
C LEU A 7 -9.12 -17.14 96.73
N ALA A 8 -9.46 -17.90 95.67
CA ALA A 8 -10.19 -17.56 94.43
C ALA A 8 -9.34 -17.32 93.16
N ILE A 9 -9.60 -17.87 91.96
CA ILE A 9 -10.64 -18.75 91.36
C ILE A 9 -9.99 -19.30 90.05
N ILE A 10 -9.91 -20.62 89.81
CA ILE A 10 -10.61 -21.45 88.78
C ILE A 10 -10.49 -20.88 87.32
N ILE A 11 -9.94 -21.57 86.29
CA ILE A 11 -10.54 -22.61 85.41
C ILE A 11 -9.40 -23.16 84.49
N ALA A 12 -8.97 -24.42 84.65
CA ALA A 12 -9.21 -25.58 83.76
C ALA A 12 -8.89 -25.37 82.25
N ALA A 13 -7.75 -25.83 81.75
CA ALA A 13 -7.43 -27.20 81.29
C ALA A 13 -7.78 -27.45 79.80
N THR A 14 -6.77 -27.79 79.00
CA THR A 14 -6.81 -28.96 78.09
C THR A 14 -5.41 -29.28 77.57
N LEU A 15 -5.09 -30.57 77.67
CA LEU A 15 -3.84 -31.23 77.32
C LEU A 15 -3.86 -31.67 75.85
N LEU A 16 -2.65 -31.68 75.27
CA LEU A 16 -2.11 -32.53 74.20
C LEU A 16 -3.06 -33.16 73.16
N THR A 17 -2.72 -33.00 71.87
CA THR A 17 -2.26 -34.09 70.97
C THR A 17 -2.05 -33.57 69.53
N GLY A 18 -1.07 -34.16 68.82
CA GLY A 18 -1.10 -34.25 67.36
C GLY A 18 0.02 -33.53 66.61
N CYS A 19 1.14 -34.24 66.38
CA CYS A 19 2.00 -33.97 65.24
C CYS A 19 1.22 -34.27 63.95
N GLN A 20 1.06 -33.27 63.07
CA GLN A 20 0.95 -33.53 61.64
C GLN A 20 1.79 -32.50 60.88
N SER A 21 2.89 -33.00 60.35
CA SER A 21 3.73 -32.38 59.34
C SER A 21 2.89 -32.18 58.08
N ASN A 22 2.33 -30.99 57.89
CA ASN A 22 1.65 -30.65 56.64
C ASN A 22 2.70 -30.14 55.62
N SER A 23 3.50 -31.06 55.10
CA SER A 23 4.22 -30.87 53.84
C SER A 23 3.20 -30.98 52.70
N ALA A 24 2.42 -29.94 52.50
CA ALA A 24 1.63 -29.78 51.29
C ALA A 24 2.58 -29.37 50.14
N SER A 25 3.36 -30.34 49.66
CA SER A 25 3.85 -30.34 48.29
C SER A 25 2.66 -30.55 47.36
N GLN A 26 1.89 -29.48 47.11
CA GLN A 26 0.99 -29.44 45.97
C GLN A 26 1.82 -29.05 44.75
N VAL A 27 2.10 -30.08 43.96
CA VAL A 27 2.59 -30.07 42.59
C VAL A 27 1.88 -28.95 41.80
N LYS A 28 2.64 -27.94 41.35
CA LYS A 28 2.22 -27.04 40.28
C LYS A 28 2.06 -27.88 39.02
N GLN A 29 0.87 -28.43 38.81
CA GLN A 29 0.46 -28.96 37.53
C GLN A 29 0.33 -27.76 36.60
N SER A 30 1.26 -27.61 35.65
CA SER A 30 1.26 -26.56 34.65
C SER A 30 0.01 -26.68 33.78
N ALA A 31 -1.11 -26.17 34.25
CA ALA A 31 -2.39 -26.25 33.57
C ALA A 31 -2.27 -25.58 32.21
N THR A 32 -2.62 -26.31 31.15
CA THR A 32 -2.66 -25.78 29.78
C THR A 32 -3.58 -24.56 29.75
N PRO A 33 -3.12 -23.40 29.27
CA PRO A 33 -3.94 -22.22 29.21
C PRO A 33 -5.18 -22.45 28.35
N GLN A 34 -6.33 -21.94 28.81
CA GLN A 34 -7.61 -22.14 28.12
C GLN A 34 -7.60 -21.61 26.67
N TRP A 35 -6.83 -20.54 26.42
CA TRP A 35 -6.71 -19.94 25.09
C TRP A 35 -6.08 -20.88 24.04
N VAL A 36 -5.38 -21.94 24.46
CA VAL A 36 -4.84 -22.96 23.55
C VAL A 36 -5.96 -23.75 22.86
N SER A 37 -7.09 -23.96 23.54
CA SER A 37 -8.23 -24.72 23.01
C SER A 37 -9.37 -23.84 22.51
N VAL A 38 -9.53 -22.64 23.07
CA VAL A 38 -10.61 -21.72 22.72
C VAL A 38 -10.04 -20.31 22.58
N THR A 39 -10.00 -19.79 21.35
CA THR A 39 -9.55 -18.42 21.10
C THR A 39 -10.39 -17.42 21.90
N PRO A 40 -9.77 -16.52 22.68
CA PRO A 40 -10.50 -15.49 23.41
C PRO A 40 -11.32 -14.60 22.47
N ALA A 41 -12.50 -14.19 22.92
CA ALA A 41 -13.36 -13.27 22.19
C ALA A 41 -13.45 -11.92 22.92
N SER A 42 -13.39 -10.83 22.18
CA SER A 42 -13.55 -9.46 22.68
C SER A 42 -14.19 -8.57 21.62
N SER A 43 -14.87 -7.51 22.04
CA SER A 43 -15.41 -6.49 21.15
C SER A 43 -14.36 -5.50 20.64
N TYR A 44 -13.22 -5.35 21.35
CA TYR A 44 -12.18 -4.37 21.06
C TYR A 44 -10.81 -4.99 20.74
N MET A 45 -10.62 -6.28 21.06
CA MET A 45 -9.40 -7.04 20.72
C MET A 45 -9.72 -8.16 19.73
N VAL A 46 -8.79 -8.43 18.83
CA VAL A 46 -8.79 -9.62 17.96
C VAL A 46 -7.62 -10.50 18.35
N TYR A 47 -7.87 -11.80 18.47
CA TYR A 47 -6.86 -12.76 18.91
C TYR A 47 -6.59 -13.81 17.84
N GLY A 48 -5.34 -14.23 17.71
CA GLY A 48 -4.94 -15.35 16.87
C GLY A 48 -4.16 -16.36 17.68
N VAL A 49 -4.54 -17.64 17.61
CA VAL A 49 -3.80 -18.72 18.27
C VAL A 49 -3.02 -19.46 17.20
N GLY A 50 -1.70 -19.52 17.37
CA GLY A 50 -0.78 -20.22 16.49
C GLY A 50 -0.09 -21.36 17.23
N SER A 51 0.37 -22.36 16.48
CA SER A 51 1.20 -23.42 17.01
C SER A 51 2.27 -23.86 16.01
N ALA A 52 3.34 -24.46 16.53
CA ALA A 52 4.41 -25.08 15.77
C ALA A 52 5.01 -26.28 16.50
N GLN A 53 5.46 -27.28 15.75
CA GLN A 53 6.14 -28.44 16.29
C GLN A 53 7.61 -28.12 16.58
N ASN A 54 8.12 -28.63 17.70
CA ASN A 54 9.53 -28.57 18.06
C ASN A 54 10.28 -29.70 17.35
N THR A 55 11.07 -29.36 16.34
CA THR A 55 11.90 -30.30 15.57
C THR A 55 13.35 -30.37 16.05
N GLY A 56 13.63 -29.90 17.28
CA GLY A 56 14.97 -29.90 17.87
C GLY A 56 15.55 -28.51 18.11
N ASP A 57 14.96 -27.45 17.54
CA ASP A 57 15.26 -26.06 17.85
C ASP A 57 14.02 -25.37 18.44
N LEU A 58 14.07 -25.15 19.75
CA LEU A 58 12.99 -24.54 20.51
C LEU A 58 12.75 -23.07 20.12
N GLN A 59 13.81 -22.32 19.78
CA GLN A 59 13.68 -20.91 19.41
C GLN A 59 13.05 -20.77 18.02
N GLN A 60 13.45 -21.62 17.08
CA GLN A 60 12.83 -21.66 15.76
C GLN A 60 11.35 -22.06 15.87
N ALA A 61 11.02 -23.06 16.67
CA ALA A 61 9.63 -23.47 16.91
C ALA A 61 8.81 -22.35 17.56
N LYS A 62 9.40 -21.59 18.49
CA LYS A 62 8.75 -20.42 19.11
C LYS A 62 8.44 -19.34 18.08
N LEU A 63 9.42 -18.94 17.27
CA LEU A 63 9.21 -17.95 16.21
C LEU A 63 8.15 -18.42 15.20
N ALA A 64 8.18 -19.70 14.82
CA ALA A 64 7.17 -20.29 13.93
C ALA A 64 5.76 -20.26 14.55
N ALA A 65 5.62 -20.54 15.86
CA ALA A 65 4.34 -20.45 16.56
C ALA A 65 3.82 -19.00 16.60
N GLN A 66 4.70 -18.02 16.85
CA GLN A 66 4.36 -16.60 16.82
C GLN A 66 3.89 -16.14 15.44
N GLU A 67 4.60 -16.51 14.36
CA GLU A 67 4.19 -16.18 12.99
C GLU A 67 2.88 -16.85 12.61
N SER A 68 2.69 -18.11 13.02
CA SER A 68 1.43 -18.84 12.87
C SER A 68 0.26 -18.11 13.58
N ALA A 69 0.52 -17.55 14.77
CA ALA A 69 -0.48 -16.78 15.53
C ALA A 69 -0.84 -15.46 14.85
N ARG A 70 0.15 -14.73 14.32
CA ARG A 70 -0.06 -13.52 13.51
C ARG A 70 -0.89 -13.82 12.27
N LEU A 71 -0.59 -14.92 11.58
CA LEU A 71 -1.34 -15.36 10.40
C LEU A 71 -2.79 -15.74 10.74
N ALA A 72 -3.01 -16.44 11.85
CA ALA A 72 -4.35 -16.77 12.32
C ALA A 72 -5.19 -15.52 12.60
N LEU A 73 -4.60 -14.52 13.26
CA LEU A 73 -5.22 -13.23 13.52
C LEU A 73 -5.58 -12.50 12.21
N ALA A 74 -4.65 -12.43 11.26
CA ALA A 74 -4.88 -11.79 9.97
C ALA A 74 -6.02 -12.46 9.17
N LYS A 75 -6.12 -13.80 9.22
CA LYS A 75 -7.23 -14.54 8.61
C LYS A 75 -8.57 -14.16 9.22
N GLN A 76 -8.65 -13.99 10.53
CA GLN A 76 -9.90 -13.60 11.21
C GLN A 76 -10.38 -12.21 10.77
N LEU A 77 -9.45 -11.26 10.58
CA LEU A 77 -9.77 -9.94 10.05
C LEU A 77 -10.29 -10.06 8.59
N ASN A 78 -9.57 -10.77 7.72
CA ASN A 78 -9.94 -10.91 6.30
C ASN A 78 -11.28 -11.62 6.07
N VAL A 79 -11.56 -12.72 6.78
CA VAL A 79 -12.81 -13.50 6.62
C VAL A 79 -14.03 -12.63 6.90
N THR A 80 -13.93 -11.66 7.82
CA THR A 80 -15.07 -10.78 8.12
C THR A 80 -15.34 -9.76 7.01
N ILE A 81 -14.35 -9.39 6.20
CA ILE A 81 -14.50 -8.44 5.08
C ILE A 81 -15.24 -9.10 3.92
N SER A 82 -14.85 -10.33 3.56
CA SER A 82 -15.42 -11.06 2.42
C SER A 82 -16.91 -11.36 2.58
N ALA A 83 -17.41 -11.43 3.81
CA ALA A 83 -18.84 -11.57 4.07
C ALA A 83 -19.64 -10.29 3.73
N ASN A 84 -18.99 -9.12 3.71
CA ASN A 84 -19.64 -7.81 3.64
C ASN A 84 -19.38 -7.02 2.34
N THR A 85 -18.62 -7.56 1.38
CA THR A 85 -18.21 -6.82 0.17
C THR A 85 -18.79 -7.40 -1.11
N THR A 86 -19.76 -6.70 -1.71
CA THR A 86 -20.16 -6.85 -3.12
C THR A 86 -19.55 -5.69 -3.90
N ILE A 87 -18.64 -5.98 -4.84
CA ILE A 87 -17.86 -4.96 -5.54
C ILE A 87 -18.63 -4.44 -6.76
N SER A 88 -18.81 -3.13 -6.82
CA SER A 88 -19.20 -2.38 -8.02
C SER A 88 -17.93 -2.03 -8.81
N GLN A 89 -17.69 -2.72 -9.92
CA GLN A 89 -16.73 -2.29 -10.94
C GLN A 89 -17.47 -1.53 -12.03
N GLN A 90 -17.18 -0.23 -12.17
CA GLN A 90 -17.39 0.51 -13.41
C GLN A 90 -16.08 1.17 -13.78
N ALA A 91 -15.33 0.52 -14.68
CA ALA A 91 -14.19 1.10 -15.37
C ALA A 91 -14.64 1.40 -16.80
N ASP A 92 -15.24 2.57 -17.00
CA ASP A 92 -15.51 3.09 -18.34
C ASP A 92 -15.11 4.56 -18.40
N ASN A 93 -13.81 4.83 -18.25
CA ASN A 93 -13.22 6.04 -18.82
C ASN A 93 -11.69 5.90 -18.93
N LYS A 94 -11.16 5.94 -20.15
CA LYS A 94 -9.71 5.98 -20.45
C LYS A 94 -9.16 7.41 -20.34
N SER A 95 -9.53 8.14 -19.29
CA SER A 95 -9.05 9.51 -19.08
C SER A 95 -7.62 9.53 -18.58
N MET A 96 -6.94 10.67 -18.73
CA MET A 96 -5.60 10.89 -18.18
C MET A 96 -5.60 10.70 -16.65
N THR A 97 -6.63 11.19 -15.97
CA THR A 97 -6.81 10.99 -14.52
C THR A 97 -6.90 9.52 -14.13
N PHE A 98 -7.56 8.67 -14.92
CA PHE A 98 -7.64 7.23 -14.63
C PHE A 98 -6.26 6.57 -14.63
N HIS A 99 -5.43 6.86 -15.63
CA HIS A 99 -4.07 6.28 -15.70
C HIS A 99 -3.15 6.85 -14.62
N ILE A 100 -3.30 8.12 -14.27
CA ILE A 100 -2.60 8.74 -13.14
C ILE A 100 -3.02 8.05 -11.84
N ASP A 101 -4.32 7.81 -11.63
CA ASP A 101 -4.85 7.15 -10.43
C ASP A 101 -4.34 5.72 -10.30
N GLU A 102 -4.36 4.95 -11.40
CA GLU A 102 -3.82 3.60 -11.43
C GLU A 102 -2.32 3.58 -11.07
N TYR A 103 -1.54 4.51 -11.64
CA TYR A 103 -0.12 4.62 -11.32
C TYR A 103 0.09 5.00 -9.86
N ILE A 104 -0.56 6.06 -9.36
CA ILE A 104 -0.44 6.50 -7.97
C ILE A 104 -0.84 5.36 -7.02
N GLN A 105 -1.94 4.66 -7.30
CA GLN A 105 -2.40 3.54 -6.49
C GLN A 105 -1.38 2.40 -6.41
N SER A 106 -0.61 2.17 -7.48
CA SER A 106 0.48 1.21 -7.53
C SER A 106 1.71 1.63 -6.70
N GLN A 107 1.97 2.94 -6.58
CA GLN A 107 3.13 3.48 -5.86
C GLN A 107 2.88 3.67 -4.37
N VAL A 108 1.67 4.10 -3.99
CA VAL A 108 1.32 4.23 -2.58
C VAL A 108 1.29 2.83 -1.98
N PRO A 109 2.04 2.53 -0.90
CA PRO A 109 2.01 1.20 -0.31
C PRO A 109 0.65 0.90 0.33
N ASN A 110 0.28 -0.39 0.39
CA ASN A 110 -0.89 -0.79 1.16
C ASN A 110 -0.59 -0.73 2.65
N ILE A 111 -1.59 -0.33 3.44
CA ILE A 111 -1.47 -0.29 4.90
C ILE A 111 -1.42 -1.73 5.41
N GLN A 112 -0.35 -2.06 6.12
CA GLN A 112 -0.19 -3.34 6.78
C GLN A 112 -0.78 -3.28 8.18
N LEU A 113 -1.21 -4.44 8.68
CA LEU A 113 -1.66 -4.58 10.05
C LEU A 113 -0.48 -4.34 11.01
N GLN A 114 -0.48 -3.20 11.70
CA GLN A 114 0.55 -2.84 12.68
C GLN A 114 0.01 -3.01 14.11
N GLY A 115 0.89 -3.21 15.08
CA GLY A 115 0.51 -3.29 16.50
C GLY A 115 0.01 -4.66 16.97
N VAL A 116 0.23 -5.73 16.20
CA VAL A 116 0.02 -7.11 16.69
C VAL A 116 1.08 -7.44 17.73
N LYS A 117 0.65 -7.84 18.92
CA LYS A 117 1.51 -8.23 20.05
C LYS A 117 1.35 -9.71 20.34
N ILE A 118 2.41 -10.36 20.82
CA ILE A 118 2.31 -11.70 21.41
C ILE A 118 2.00 -11.47 22.90
N GLU A 119 0.78 -11.79 23.31
CA GLU A 119 0.31 -11.63 24.69
C GLU A 119 0.79 -12.76 25.58
N ASP A 120 0.79 -13.99 25.05
CA ASP A 120 1.14 -15.18 25.82
C ASP A 120 1.76 -16.28 24.95
N GLU A 121 2.51 -17.16 25.59
CA GLU A 121 3.18 -18.30 24.98
C GLU A 121 3.11 -19.51 25.89
N TYR A 122 2.90 -20.69 25.29
CA TYR A 122 2.81 -21.93 26.05
C TYR A 122 3.55 -23.06 25.34
N ILE A 123 4.32 -23.82 26.11
CA ILE A 123 4.97 -25.04 25.64
C ILE A 123 4.18 -26.21 26.20
N SER A 124 3.77 -27.14 25.32
CA SER A 124 3.06 -28.34 25.73
C SER A 124 3.86 -29.16 26.74
N ALA A 125 3.17 -29.90 27.62
CA ALA A 125 3.82 -30.70 28.66
C ALA A 125 4.81 -31.75 28.13
N ASP A 126 4.67 -32.16 26.87
CA ASP A 126 5.58 -33.09 26.18
C ASP A 126 6.74 -32.38 25.43
N ASN A 127 6.83 -31.04 25.52
CA ASN A 127 7.79 -30.18 24.82
C ASN A 127 7.81 -30.33 23.29
N LYS A 128 6.77 -30.94 22.70
CA LYS A 128 6.67 -31.16 21.25
C LYS A 128 5.99 -30.02 20.51
N THR A 129 5.13 -29.25 21.16
CA THR A 129 4.36 -28.20 20.50
C THR A 129 4.45 -26.89 21.28
N LEU A 130 4.76 -25.83 20.56
CA LEU A 130 4.76 -24.47 21.08
C LEU A 130 3.52 -23.77 20.55
N TYR A 131 2.88 -23.00 21.44
CA TYR A 131 1.70 -22.20 21.17
C TYR A 131 2.02 -20.73 21.43
N ALA A 132 1.44 -19.85 20.63
CA ALA A 132 1.51 -18.42 20.84
C ALA A 132 0.11 -17.80 20.67
N LEU A 133 -0.19 -16.83 21.53
CA LEU A 133 -1.39 -16.01 21.47
C LEU A 133 -1.00 -14.61 20.97
N ALA A 134 -1.42 -14.29 19.74
CA ALA A 134 -1.33 -12.95 19.20
C ALA A 134 -2.59 -12.16 19.57
N ALA A 135 -2.44 -10.88 19.91
CA ALA A 135 -3.55 -9.96 20.10
C ALA A 135 -3.33 -8.66 19.33
N PHE A 136 -4.45 -8.03 18.96
CA PHE A 136 -4.50 -6.79 18.22
C PHE A 136 -5.64 -5.92 18.74
N ASN A 137 -5.32 -4.69 19.13
CA ASN A 137 -6.29 -3.71 19.61
C ASN A 137 -6.97 -3.02 18.43
N ARG A 138 -8.18 -3.49 18.09
CA ARG A 138 -8.97 -2.96 16.99
C ARG A 138 -9.38 -1.52 17.24
N THR A 139 -9.85 -1.20 18.44
CA THR A 139 -10.34 0.14 18.77
C THR A 139 -9.23 1.18 18.66
N GLU A 140 -8.04 0.86 19.15
CA GLU A 140 -6.87 1.74 19.01
C GLU A 140 -6.48 1.92 17.54
N ALA A 141 -6.45 0.83 16.76
CA ALA A 141 -6.12 0.92 15.34
C ALA A 141 -7.15 1.74 14.53
N VAL A 142 -8.45 1.59 14.84
CA VAL A 142 -9.53 2.41 14.24
C VAL A 142 -9.31 3.89 14.57
N MET A 143 -9.13 4.22 15.86
CA MET A 143 -8.91 5.61 16.29
C MET A 143 -7.68 6.23 15.62
N GLN A 144 -6.55 5.51 15.58
CA GLN A 144 -5.33 6.01 14.91
C GLN A 144 -5.53 6.19 13.40
N THR A 145 -6.33 5.33 12.78
CA THR A 145 -6.65 5.43 11.36
C THR A 145 -7.54 6.64 11.09
N GLU A 146 -8.57 6.88 11.90
CA GLU A 146 -9.43 8.06 11.80
C GLU A 146 -8.63 9.36 11.99
N LEU A 147 -7.72 9.40 12.96
CA LEU A 147 -6.81 10.53 13.16
C LEU A 147 -5.90 10.75 11.94
N SER A 148 -5.40 9.67 11.32
CA SER A 148 -4.59 9.75 10.11
C SER A 148 -5.39 10.30 8.92
N ILE A 149 -6.65 9.89 8.78
CA ILE A 149 -7.56 10.43 7.74
C ILE A 149 -7.80 11.93 7.98
N ASN A 150 -8.11 12.33 9.21
CA ASN A 150 -8.34 13.73 9.54
C ASN A 150 -7.10 14.60 9.27
N ALA A 151 -5.91 14.10 9.62
CA ALA A 151 -4.66 14.80 9.32
C ALA A 151 -4.41 14.96 7.81
N ILE A 152 -4.76 13.95 7.00
CA ILE A 152 -4.69 14.04 5.53
C ILE A 152 -5.75 15.02 5.01
N ASP A 153 -6.96 15.02 5.58
CA ASP A 153 -8.02 15.97 5.20
C ASP A 153 -7.60 17.42 5.51
N ASP A 154 -6.93 17.64 6.64
CA ASP A 154 -6.32 18.92 6.99
C ASP A 154 -5.20 19.30 6.01
N GLU A 155 -4.31 18.37 5.67
CA GLU A 155 -3.25 18.59 4.68
C GLU A 155 -3.82 18.97 3.31
N ILE A 156 -4.80 18.21 2.81
CA ILE A 156 -5.51 18.49 1.56
C ILE A 156 -6.17 19.87 1.65
N SER A 157 -6.90 20.17 2.71
CA SER A 157 -7.63 21.44 2.86
C SER A 157 -6.71 22.67 2.94
N HIS A 158 -5.45 22.52 3.34
CA HIS A 158 -4.43 23.58 3.30
C HIS A 158 -3.55 23.56 2.04
N PHE A 159 -3.61 22.49 1.25
CA PHE A 159 -2.83 22.34 0.01
C PHE A 159 -3.08 23.50 -0.96
N GLN A 160 -2.03 24.21 -1.36
CA GLN A 160 -2.16 25.38 -2.24
C GLN A 160 -1.94 24.98 -3.70
N LEU A 161 -2.96 25.21 -4.52
CA LEU A 161 -2.85 25.18 -5.98
C LEU A 161 -2.82 26.62 -6.44
N SER A 162 -1.64 27.16 -6.72
CA SER A 162 -1.53 28.58 -7.06
C SER A 162 -1.86 28.82 -8.54
N PRO A 163 -2.80 29.73 -8.85
CA PRO A 163 -3.27 29.95 -10.22
C PRO A 163 -2.24 30.66 -11.12
N THR A 164 -1.15 31.20 -10.55
CA THR A 164 -0.05 31.86 -11.25
C THR A 164 1.14 30.93 -11.52
N GLN A 165 1.03 29.65 -11.17
CA GLN A 165 2.11 28.68 -11.39
C GLN A 165 2.24 28.30 -12.86
N SER A 166 3.45 27.88 -13.26
CA SER A 166 3.65 27.20 -14.52
C SER A 166 2.78 25.93 -14.60
N LYS A 167 2.36 25.53 -15.79
CA LYS A 167 1.59 24.30 -16.02
C LYS A 167 2.34 23.06 -15.54
N SER A 168 3.67 23.03 -15.66
CA SER A 168 4.50 21.95 -15.08
C SER A 168 4.37 21.86 -13.56
N LEU A 169 4.37 23.00 -12.86
CA LEU A 169 4.25 23.04 -11.41
C LEU A 169 2.82 22.78 -10.96
N ALA A 170 1.82 23.24 -11.70
CA ALA A 170 0.41 22.93 -11.47
C ALA A 170 0.15 21.42 -11.61
N MET A 171 0.72 20.78 -12.64
CA MET A 171 0.65 19.33 -12.84
C MET A 171 1.27 18.57 -11.66
N LYS A 172 2.49 18.93 -11.25
CA LYS A 172 3.17 18.31 -10.10
C LYS A 172 2.36 18.45 -8.81
N SER A 173 1.81 19.64 -8.57
CA SER A 173 0.98 19.92 -7.40
C SER A 173 -0.32 19.12 -7.42
N ALA A 174 -0.96 18.99 -8.59
CA ALA A 174 -2.17 18.19 -8.76
C ALA A 174 -1.91 16.70 -8.51
N VAL A 175 -0.80 16.14 -9.01
CA VAL A 175 -0.43 14.75 -8.72
C VAL A 175 -0.15 14.54 -7.23
N ALA A 176 0.64 15.40 -6.60
CA ALA A 176 0.91 15.30 -5.16
C ALA A 176 -0.38 15.34 -4.33
N LEU A 177 -1.34 16.17 -4.73
CA LEU A 177 -2.65 16.21 -4.10
C LEU A 177 -3.46 14.93 -4.32
N LYS A 178 -3.41 14.34 -5.51
CA LYS A 178 -4.03 13.04 -5.81
C LYS A 178 -3.38 11.90 -5.01
N GLU A 179 -2.07 11.93 -4.77
CA GLU A 179 -1.38 10.97 -3.88
C GLU A 179 -1.95 11.00 -2.45
N LEU A 180 -2.25 12.19 -1.92
CA LEU A 180 -2.93 12.35 -0.63
C LEU A 180 -4.35 11.76 -0.66
N GLY A 181 -5.10 12.01 -1.73
CA GLY A 181 -6.43 11.42 -1.93
C GLY A 181 -6.40 9.88 -1.94
N VAL A 182 -5.47 9.28 -2.69
CA VAL A 182 -5.30 7.82 -2.71
C VAL A 182 -4.88 7.28 -1.34
N LYS A 183 -3.98 7.99 -0.63
CA LYS A 183 -3.57 7.60 0.73
C LYS A 183 -4.78 7.61 1.68
N ARG A 184 -5.62 8.64 1.62
CA ARG A 184 -6.87 8.75 2.38
C ARG A 184 -7.80 7.56 2.10
N ASP A 185 -7.99 7.21 0.83
CA ASP A 185 -8.85 6.09 0.45
C ASP A 185 -8.29 4.75 0.95
N LYS A 186 -6.97 4.56 0.95
CA LYS A 186 -6.35 3.37 1.55
C LYS A 186 -6.62 3.27 3.04
N TYR A 187 -6.59 4.38 3.79
CA TYR A 187 -6.97 4.37 5.21
C TYR A 187 -8.46 4.04 5.42
N ASN A 188 -9.36 4.53 4.56
CA ASN A 188 -10.78 4.14 4.62
C ASN A 188 -10.98 2.64 4.32
N ASN A 189 -10.27 2.10 3.32
CA ASN A 189 -10.28 0.66 3.06
C ASN A 189 -9.71 -0.14 4.24
N TYR A 190 -8.71 0.41 4.94
CA TYR A 190 -8.19 -0.18 6.16
C TYR A 190 -9.22 -0.14 7.30
N LEU A 191 -10.01 0.93 7.45
CA LEU A 191 -11.15 0.95 8.39
C LEU A 191 -12.18 -0.14 8.06
N GLN A 192 -12.47 -0.35 6.78
CA GLN A 192 -13.34 -1.45 6.35
C GLN A 192 -12.80 -2.81 6.75
N MET A 193 -11.48 -3.03 6.61
CA MET A 193 -10.81 -4.25 7.10
C MET A 193 -10.96 -4.42 8.62
N LEU A 194 -10.94 -3.32 9.36
CA LEU A 194 -11.17 -3.28 10.80
C LEU A 194 -12.66 -3.35 11.18
N GLN A 195 -13.58 -3.45 10.20
CA GLN A 195 -15.04 -3.45 10.38
C GLN A 195 -15.57 -2.14 10.99
N ALA A 196 -14.85 -1.03 10.77
CA ALA A 196 -15.29 0.30 11.13
C ALA A 196 -15.97 1.00 9.95
N ALA A 197 -16.79 2.00 10.26
CA ALA A 197 -17.41 2.84 9.25
C ALA A 197 -16.35 3.68 8.53
N HIS A 198 -16.59 4.01 7.27
CA HIS A 198 -15.73 4.93 6.54
C HIS A 198 -15.88 6.35 7.09
N VAL A 199 -14.78 7.10 7.09
CA VAL A 199 -14.80 8.54 7.34
C VAL A 199 -15.21 9.22 6.04
N SER A 200 -16.40 9.85 6.07
CA SER A 200 -16.93 10.62 4.94
C SER A 200 -15.97 11.71 4.50
N MET A 201 -15.86 11.94 3.20
CA MET A 201 -15.02 13.01 2.65
C MET A 201 -15.67 14.38 2.85
N PRO A 202 -15.00 15.35 3.51
CA PRO A 202 -15.50 16.70 3.62
C PRO A 202 -15.57 17.41 2.25
N ASN A 203 -16.54 18.33 2.07
CA ASN A 203 -16.67 19.10 0.82
C ASN A 203 -15.38 19.82 0.40
N PRO A 204 -14.64 20.53 1.28
CA PRO A 204 -13.41 21.20 0.88
C PRO A 204 -12.35 20.25 0.33
N VAL A 205 -12.27 19.03 0.87
CA VAL A 205 -11.35 17.99 0.41
C VAL A 205 -11.75 17.50 -0.97
N ARG A 206 -13.04 17.14 -1.13
CA ARG A 206 -13.59 16.68 -2.41
C ARG A 206 -13.38 17.70 -3.53
N THR A 207 -13.74 18.97 -3.30
CA THR A 207 -13.59 20.04 -4.30
C THR A 207 -12.14 20.24 -4.73
N LYS A 208 -11.17 20.08 -3.82
CA LYS A 208 -9.75 20.18 -4.17
C LYS A 208 -9.27 19.01 -5.02
N LEU A 209 -9.70 17.79 -4.72
CA LEU A 209 -9.39 16.61 -5.53
C LEU A 209 -10.02 16.73 -6.93
N GLU A 210 -11.27 17.18 -7.02
CA GLU A 210 -11.94 17.46 -8.30
C GLU A 210 -11.21 18.55 -9.11
N LEU A 211 -10.68 19.59 -8.45
CA LEU A 211 -9.88 20.62 -9.11
C LEU A 211 -8.54 20.08 -9.61
N ALA A 212 -7.90 19.16 -8.88
CA ALA A 212 -6.71 18.46 -9.36
C ALA A 212 -7.02 17.63 -10.61
N ASP A 213 -8.15 16.90 -10.61
CA ASP A 213 -8.60 16.13 -11.77
C ASP A 213 -8.85 17.02 -12.99
N ALA A 214 -9.49 18.18 -12.79
CA ALA A 214 -9.71 19.15 -13.85
C ALA A 214 -8.40 19.71 -14.41
N LEU A 215 -7.43 20.06 -13.54
CA LEU A 215 -6.11 20.53 -13.95
C LEU A 215 -5.37 19.49 -14.79
N LEU A 216 -5.38 18.22 -14.36
CA LEU A 216 -4.69 17.14 -15.08
C LEU A 216 -5.34 16.87 -16.44
N ASN A 217 -6.66 16.87 -16.52
CA ASN A 217 -7.38 16.66 -17.79
C ASN A 217 -7.30 17.84 -18.77
N ASP A 218 -6.96 19.04 -18.31
CA ASP A 218 -6.80 20.22 -19.18
C ASP A 218 -5.45 20.25 -19.91
N ILE A 219 -4.43 19.58 -19.36
CA ILE A 219 -3.07 19.59 -19.89
C ILE A 219 -3.02 19.07 -21.32
N SER A 220 -2.36 19.84 -22.17
CA SER A 220 -2.21 19.55 -23.60
C SER A 220 -0.77 19.57 -24.07
N PHE A 221 -0.48 18.73 -25.06
CA PHE A 221 0.85 18.59 -25.67
C PHE A 221 0.79 18.83 -27.18
N SER A 222 1.76 19.56 -27.72
CA SER A 222 2.06 19.59 -29.16
C SER A 222 3.21 18.63 -29.46
N ILE A 223 3.25 18.08 -30.68
CA ILE A 223 4.33 17.18 -31.10
C ILE A 223 4.97 17.70 -32.38
N ASN A 224 6.24 18.09 -32.26
CA ASN A 224 7.06 18.66 -33.31
C ASN A 224 8.14 17.66 -33.71
N ALA A 225 8.07 17.20 -34.95
CA ALA A 225 9.13 16.42 -35.57
C ALA A 225 10.20 17.37 -36.13
N ASP A 226 11.48 17.00 -35.98
CA ASP A 226 12.62 17.71 -36.59
C ASP A 226 12.62 17.68 -38.14
N SER A 227 11.95 16.70 -38.75
CA SER A 227 11.86 16.57 -40.20
C SER A 227 10.63 15.80 -40.68
N ASN A 228 10.29 15.97 -41.97
CA ASN A 228 9.19 15.25 -42.62
C ASN A 228 9.34 13.72 -42.58
N LYS A 229 10.58 13.21 -42.43
CA LYS A 229 10.86 11.77 -42.35
C LYS A 229 10.30 11.15 -41.05
N HIS A 230 10.05 11.96 -40.03
CA HIS A 230 9.62 11.49 -38.72
C HIS A 230 8.12 11.69 -38.46
N LEU A 231 7.34 12.19 -39.43
CA LEU A 231 5.90 12.39 -39.30
C LEU A 231 5.14 11.12 -38.93
N LYS A 232 5.55 9.95 -39.44
CA LYS A 232 4.91 8.68 -39.06
C LYS A 232 5.14 8.33 -37.58
N VAL A 233 6.33 8.62 -37.04
CA VAL A 233 6.61 8.43 -35.61
C VAL A 233 5.81 9.42 -34.78
N ARG A 234 5.69 10.68 -35.23
CA ARG A 234 4.82 11.69 -34.61
C ARG A 234 3.39 11.18 -34.48
N ASP A 235 2.82 10.61 -35.54
CA ASP A 235 1.43 10.12 -35.54
C ASP A 235 1.25 8.93 -34.60
N MET A 236 2.22 8.02 -34.56
CA MET A 236 2.19 6.89 -33.64
C MET A 236 2.33 7.37 -32.19
N LEU A 237 3.17 8.36 -31.92
CA LEU A 237 3.31 8.97 -30.60
C LEU A 237 2.03 9.70 -30.18
N ALA A 238 1.43 10.48 -31.07
CA ALA A 238 0.14 11.14 -30.82
C ALA A 238 -0.94 10.11 -30.46
N LYS A 239 -1.00 9.00 -31.21
CA LYS A 239 -1.91 7.88 -30.90
C LYS A 239 -1.61 7.25 -29.54
N ALA A 240 -0.34 7.00 -29.23
CA ALA A 240 0.06 6.43 -27.94
C ALA A 240 -0.37 7.35 -26.78
N LEU A 241 -0.13 8.66 -26.88
CA LEU A 241 -0.51 9.65 -25.86
C LEU A 241 -2.02 9.77 -25.69
N THR A 242 -2.76 9.91 -26.80
CA THR A 242 -4.24 9.98 -26.77
C THR A 242 -4.88 8.70 -26.25
N THR A 243 -4.25 7.54 -26.44
CA THR A 243 -4.70 6.27 -25.83
C THR A 243 -4.56 6.29 -24.30
N GLN A 244 -3.59 7.05 -23.77
CA GLN A 244 -3.40 7.30 -22.33
C GLN A 244 -4.26 8.47 -21.83
N GLY A 245 -5.22 8.95 -22.62
CA GLY A 245 -6.08 10.09 -22.29
C GLY A 245 -5.38 11.45 -22.35
N ILE A 246 -4.12 11.52 -22.79
CA ILE A 246 -3.36 12.76 -22.90
C ILE A 246 -3.84 13.54 -24.14
N LYS A 247 -4.20 14.80 -23.93
CA LYS A 247 -4.68 15.69 -24.99
C LYS A 247 -3.53 16.14 -25.88
N VAL A 248 -3.64 15.87 -27.18
CA VAL A 248 -2.66 16.31 -28.19
C VAL A 248 -3.30 17.38 -29.08
N THR A 249 -2.67 18.55 -29.19
CA THR A 249 -3.14 19.68 -30.02
C THR A 249 -2.04 20.13 -30.98
N HIS A 250 -2.43 20.82 -32.06
CA HIS A 250 -1.46 21.30 -33.06
C HIS A 250 -0.86 22.66 -32.71
N HIS A 251 -1.60 23.49 -31.98
CA HIS A 251 -1.23 24.85 -31.60
C HIS A 251 -1.70 25.17 -30.18
N ASN A 252 -1.05 26.13 -29.53
CA ASN A 252 -1.37 26.61 -28.19
C ASN A 252 -1.46 25.49 -27.14
N ALA A 253 -0.55 24.51 -27.23
CA ALA A 253 -0.40 23.49 -26.22
C ALA A 253 0.32 24.05 -24.98
N ASP A 254 0.09 23.44 -23.83
CA ASP A 254 0.81 23.77 -22.60
C ASP A 254 2.29 23.33 -22.68
N PHE A 255 2.53 22.22 -23.38
CA PHE A 255 3.86 21.64 -23.57
C PHE A 255 4.18 21.35 -25.03
N ASP A 256 5.42 21.61 -25.43
CA ASP A 256 5.94 21.28 -26.75
C ASP A 256 6.87 20.07 -26.67
N LEU A 257 6.53 19.01 -27.40
CA LEU A 257 7.33 17.80 -27.54
C LEU A 257 8.16 17.90 -28.81
N SER A 258 9.46 18.15 -28.69
CA SER A 258 10.39 18.14 -29.82
C SER A 258 11.10 16.79 -29.87
N PHE A 259 11.05 16.08 -30.99
CA PHE A 259 11.73 14.79 -31.11
C PHE A 259 12.51 14.62 -32.42
N ARG A 260 13.61 13.87 -32.32
CA ARG A 260 14.37 13.33 -33.46
C ARG A 260 14.54 11.83 -33.30
N VAL A 261 14.76 11.14 -34.43
CA VAL A 261 15.03 9.71 -34.45
C VAL A 261 16.17 9.39 -35.41
N ASP A 262 17.16 8.68 -34.90
CA ASP A 262 18.24 8.12 -35.70
C ASP A 262 17.95 6.66 -36.01
N TRP A 263 18.09 6.30 -37.30
CA TRP A 263 17.75 4.98 -37.81
C TRP A 263 19.00 4.22 -38.26
N GLN A 264 19.08 2.95 -37.88
CA GLN A 264 20.07 2.01 -38.38
C GLN A 264 19.36 0.76 -38.91
N ASP A 265 19.45 0.54 -40.21
CA ASP A 265 18.87 -0.62 -40.86
C ASP A 265 19.97 -1.66 -41.16
N MET A 266 19.68 -2.94 -40.92
CA MET A 266 20.60 -4.05 -41.13
C MET A 266 19.86 -5.23 -41.76
N GLU A 267 20.53 -6.00 -42.61
CA GLU A 267 20.01 -7.25 -43.14
C GLU A 267 20.94 -8.40 -42.74
N LYS A 268 20.36 -9.49 -42.22
CA LYS A 268 21.11 -10.71 -41.90
C LYS A 268 20.25 -11.92 -42.24
N SER A 269 20.75 -12.77 -43.14
CA SER A 269 20.12 -14.04 -43.51
C SER A 269 18.65 -13.89 -43.94
N GLY A 270 18.34 -12.89 -44.79
CA GLY A 270 16.97 -12.61 -45.26
C GLY A 270 16.03 -12.02 -44.21
N THR A 271 16.53 -11.67 -43.02
CA THR A 271 15.80 -10.92 -42.01
C THR A 271 16.28 -9.48 -41.98
N TYR A 272 15.35 -8.54 -42.12
CA TYR A 272 15.61 -7.12 -41.95
C TYR A 272 15.45 -6.73 -40.49
N TYR A 273 16.42 -5.98 -39.98
CA TYR A 273 16.42 -5.37 -38.66
C TYR A 273 16.40 -3.86 -38.81
N SER A 274 15.58 -3.20 -38.01
CA SER A 274 15.58 -1.74 -37.90
C SER A 274 15.76 -1.37 -36.44
N LEU A 275 16.81 -0.60 -36.17
CA LEU A 275 17.12 -0.03 -34.86
C LEU A 275 16.79 1.46 -34.91
N ALA A 276 16.09 1.94 -33.90
CA ALA A 276 15.75 3.35 -33.76
C ALA A 276 16.25 3.86 -32.42
N GLU A 277 16.89 5.02 -32.43
CA GLU A 277 17.29 5.76 -31.24
C GLU A 277 16.66 7.14 -31.28
N SER A 278 15.86 7.48 -30.29
CA SER A 278 15.16 8.76 -30.22
C SER A 278 15.70 9.65 -29.13
N TYR A 279 15.60 10.95 -29.38
CA TYR A 279 15.80 12.00 -28.39
C TYR A 279 14.54 12.85 -28.41
N LEU A 280 13.84 12.90 -27.27
CA LEU A 280 12.61 13.64 -27.06
C LEU A 280 12.86 14.70 -25.99
N VAL A 281 12.45 15.92 -26.23
CA VAL A 281 12.56 17.04 -25.29
C VAL A 281 11.16 17.61 -25.05
N VAL A 282 10.81 17.75 -23.77
CA VAL A 282 9.58 18.41 -23.32
C VAL A 282 9.92 19.86 -22.97
N LYS A 283 9.25 20.80 -23.62
CA LYS A 283 9.38 22.22 -23.33
C LYS A 283 8.08 22.81 -22.81
N GLU A 284 8.20 23.78 -21.93
CA GLU A 284 7.10 24.63 -21.49
C GLU A 284 7.52 26.07 -21.75
N GLN A 285 6.75 26.81 -22.56
CA GLN A 285 7.08 28.20 -22.94
C GLN A 285 8.52 28.35 -23.47
N GLY A 286 9.03 27.33 -24.19
CA GLY A 286 10.37 27.30 -24.76
C GLY A 286 11.48 26.80 -23.82
N GLU A 287 11.22 26.68 -22.53
CA GLU A 287 12.17 26.15 -21.54
C GLU A 287 12.09 24.63 -21.45
N GLU A 288 13.23 23.93 -21.50
CA GLU A 288 13.28 22.48 -21.34
C GLU A 288 12.90 22.08 -19.90
N LYS A 289 11.91 21.19 -19.78
CA LYS A 289 11.45 20.64 -18.50
C LYS A 289 11.84 19.17 -18.31
N ALA A 290 12.05 18.44 -19.40
CA ALA A 290 12.52 17.06 -19.38
C ALA A 290 13.09 16.64 -20.74
N HIS A 291 13.92 15.60 -20.73
CA HIS A 291 14.32 14.90 -21.93
C HIS A 291 14.25 13.38 -21.73
N PHE A 292 13.97 12.66 -22.81
CA PHE A 292 13.87 11.21 -22.83
C PHE A 292 14.65 10.66 -24.01
N ASN A 293 15.42 9.60 -23.73
CA ASN A 293 16.09 8.83 -24.75
C ASN A 293 15.52 7.42 -24.77
N ALA A 294 15.22 6.91 -25.96
CA ALA A 294 14.71 5.56 -26.13
C ALA A 294 15.39 4.87 -27.31
N LYS A 295 15.82 3.64 -27.08
CA LYS A 295 16.36 2.76 -28.10
C LYS A 295 15.48 1.53 -28.24
N VAL A 296 15.16 1.17 -29.48
CA VAL A 296 14.36 -0.01 -29.82
C VAL A 296 14.93 -0.74 -31.01
N LYS A 297 14.61 -2.03 -31.12
CA LYS A 297 14.93 -2.89 -32.26
C LYS A 297 13.70 -3.69 -32.66
N ALA A 298 13.46 -3.78 -33.96
CA ALA A 298 12.49 -4.70 -34.52
C ALA A 298 13.08 -5.45 -35.71
N ALA A 299 12.45 -6.59 -36.03
CA ALA A 299 12.86 -7.45 -37.11
C ALA A 299 11.63 -7.88 -37.93
N SER A 300 11.82 -8.14 -39.21
CA SER A 300 10.81 -8.72 -40.09
C SER A 300 11.47 -9.29 -41.34
N SER A 301 10.77 -10.20 -42.03
CA SER A 301 11.12 -10.65 -43.38
C SER A 301 10.98 -9.53 -44.42
N PHE A 302 10.29 -8.43 -44.10
CA PHE A 302 10.14 -7.27 -44.98
C PHE A 302 10.75 -6.02 -44.36
N LYS A 303 11.56 -5.30 -45.13
CA LYS A 303 12.29 -4.09 -44.68
C LYS A 303 11.36 -3.04 -44.06
N ASP A 304 10.29 -2.68 -44.76
CA ASP A 304 9.36 -1.64 -44.32
C ASP A 304 8.57 -2.06 -43.08
N THR A 305 8.24 -3.35 -42.97
CA THR A 305 7.57 -3.91 -41.78
C THR A 305 8.50 -3.89 -40.57
N ALA A 306 9.78 -4.25 -40.73
CA ALA A 306 10.76 -4.15 -39.65
C ALA A 306 10.86 -2.71 -39.13
N LYS A 307 10.93 -1.73 -40.03
CA LYS A 307 10.96 -0.31 -39.69
C LYS A 307 9.67 0.16 -39.03
N SER A 308 8.51 -0.20 -39.56
CA SER A 308 7.21 0.17 -38.98
C SER A 308 7.00 -0.43 -37.58
N ASN A 309 7.46 -1.66 -37.35
CA ASN A 309 7.42 -2.30 -36.04
C ASN A 309 8.33 -1.58 -35.04
N ALA A 310 9.52 -1.14 -35.48
CA ALA A 310 10.41 -0.33 -34.64
C ALA A 310 9.77 1.03 -34.31
N MET A 311 9.12 1.70 -35.28
CA MET A 311 8.40 2.96 -35.05
C MET A 311 7.30 2.80 -33.99
N GLY A 312 6.51 1.73 -34.06
CA GLY A 312 5.46 1.45 -33.07
C GLY A 312 6.04 1.25 -31.67
N LYS A 313 7.03 0.35 -31.55
CA LYS A 313 7.70 0.12 -30.25
C LYS A 313 8.33 1.39 -29.67
N LEU A 314 8.89 2.24 -30.53
CA LEU A 314 9.47 3.52 -30.11
C LEU A 314 8.41 4.47 -29.58
N ALA A 315 7.31 4.65 -30.32
CA ALA A 315 6.20 5.48 -29.93
C ALA A 315 5.55 5.02 -28.63
N ASP A 316 5.34 3.71 -28.45
CA ASP A 316 4.80 3.14 -27.22
C ASP A 316 5.72 3.43 -26.02
N LYS A 317 7.03 3.22 -26.19
CA LYS A 317 8.02 3.47 -25.13
C LYS A 317 8.11 4.95 -24.76
N LEU A 318 8.14 5.84 -25.74
CA LEU A 318 8.12 7.29 -25.51
C LEU A 318 6.80 7.75 -24.87
N GLY A 319 5.67 7.19 -25.31
CA GLY A 319 4.35 7.46 -24.73
C GLY A 319 4.28 7.06 -23.25
N GLN A 320 4.84 5.89 -22.89
CA GLN A 320 4.95 5.45 -21.50
C GLN A 320 5.85 6.37 -20.66
N GLN A 321 7.01 6.78 -21.18
CA GLN A 321 7.91 7.72 -20.49
C GLN A 321 7.25 9.08 -20.27
N LEU A 322 6.51 9.58 -21.25
CA LEU A 322 5.74 10.83 -21.13
C LEU A 322 4.59 10.70 -20.12
N ALA A 323 3.86 9.59 -20.12
CA ALA A 323 2.83 9.34 -19.11
C ALA A 323 3.45 9.29 -17.70
N GLN A 324 4.61 8.65 -17.55
CA GLN A 324 5.33 8.65 -16.26
C GLN A 324 5.82 10.05 -15.87
N PHE A 325 6.27 10.86 -16.82
CA PHE A 325 6.63 12.26 -16.56
C PHE A 325 5.44 13.09 -16.09
N VAL A 326 4.27 12.88 -16.70
CA VAL A 326 3.03 13.52 -16.27
C VAL A 326 2.74 13.23 -14.80
N VAL A 327 2.91 11.97 -14.39
CA VAL A 327 2.61 11.55 -13.02
C VAL A 327 3.69 12.00 -12.05
N THR A 328 4.95 11.73 -12.34
CA THR A 328 6.05 11.89 -11.37
C THR A 328 6.70 13.27 -11.43
N GLY A 329 6.51 14.00 -12.53
CA GLY A 329 7.22 15.23 -12.81
C GLY A 329 8.73 15.05 -12.96
N LYS A 330 9.20 13.81 -13.18
CA LYS A 330 10.62 13.42 -13.31
C LYS A 330 10.89 12.88 -14.72
N SER A 331 12.11 13.15 -15.20
CA SER A 331 12.68 12.61 -16.45
C SER A 331 13.43 11.31 -16.22
#